data_AF-X0KRG0-F1
#
_entry.id   AF-X0KRG0-F1
#
_cell.length_a   1.000
_cell.length_b   1.000
_cell.length_c   1.000
_cell.angle_alpha   90.00
_cell.angle_beta   90.00
_cell.angle_gamma   90.00
#
_symmetry.space_group_name_H-M   'P 1'
#
loop_
_entity.id
_entity.type
_entity.pdbx_description
1 polymer ?
#
loop_
_entity_poly.entity_id
_entity_poly.type
_entity_poly.pdbx_seq_one_letter_code
_entity_poly.pdbx_strand_id
1 'polypeptide(L)'
;MQCENNPEEEGGACLTCKKVSNSRAGRFPCLRYKITDIRLFKPGQVPGYEWTRRWTNNISDPIQSWATTEEPRTIYLSEGLSNKFVKVKVQRFIPQAGDKLERTWDYKGVKKSVKIPPYAMVNLEEAKKEYLDHIENSMQDAFTKLLGPPEGLLFRTYLRAWKIFKDPSTTPECVELIHHTLLLWMSIRLTTRSSFIVGEETLGMKQNILDETNPNHGKIPLPPVLGAQMDLILIHHIQTKLRRELLDKLQKMMSKNKQSTWLVTYLVIFILLHNTALITAHDAGYAKKHGMKVR
;
A
#
# COMPACT_ATOMS: atom_id res chain seq x y z
N MET A 1 -15.11 -24.39 -13.53
CA MET A 1 -16.52 -24.78 -13.34
C MET A 1 -17.44 -23.59 -13.49
N GLN A 2 -18.04 -23.36 -14.66
CA GLN A 2 -18.92 -22.21 -14.93
C GLN A 2 -20.24 -22.31 -14.14
N CYS A 3 -20.92 -21.19 -13.86
CA CYS A 3 -22.25 -21.22 -13.24
C CYS A 3 -23.29 -21.42 -14.34
N GLU A 4 -24.04 -22.52 -14.26
CA GLU A 4 -25.08 -22.87 -15.23
C GLU A 4 -26.43 -22.71 -14.54
N ASN A 5 -27.24 -21.77 -15.03
CA ASN A 5 -28.55 -21.48 -14.44
C ASN A 5 -29.45 -22.72 -14.51
N ASN A 6 -30.23 -22.98 -13.47
CA ASN A 6 -31.18 -24.09 -13.44
C ASN A 6 -32.54 -23.56 -13.97
N PRO A 7 -32.96 -23.93 -15.20
CA PRO A 7 -34.21 -23.44 -15.76
C PRO A 7 -35.45 -23.98 -15.04
N GLU A 8 -35.31 -25.06 -14.24
CA GLU A 8 -36.44 -25.70 -13.54
C GLU A 8 -36.67 -25.15 -12.13
N GLU A 9 -35.75 -24.34 -11.59
CA GLU A 9 -35.81 -23.86 -10.21
C GLU A 9 -35.29 -22.41 -10.15
N GLU A 10 -36.15 -21.47 -10.52
CA GLU A 10 -35.84 -20.05 -10.52
C GLU A 10 -35.54 -19.57 -9.08
N GLY A 11 -34.33 -19.07 -8.84
CA GLY A 11 -33.83 -18.72 -7.50
C GLY A 11 -33.21 -19.88 -6.70
N GLY A 12 -33.18 -21.09 -7.25
CA GLY A 12 -32.52 -22.27 -6.66
C GLY A 12 -31.00 -22.33 -6.89
N ALA A 13 -30.38 -23.43 -6.44
CA ALA A 13 -28.95 -23.66 -6.67
C ALA A 13 -28.65 -23.92 -8.16
N CYS A 14 -27.57 -23.34 -8.68
CA CYS A 14 -27.16 -23.56 -10.07
C CYS A 14 -26.82 -25.04 -10.34
N LEU A 15 -26.90 -25.49 -11.59
CA LEU A 15 -26.68 -26.89 -11.98
C LEU A 15 -25.30 -27.41 -11.53
N THR A 16 -24.29 -26.54 -11.56
CA THR A 16 -22.93 -26.83 -11.09
C THR A 16 -22.87 -27.05 -9.58
N CYS A 17 -23.60 -26.26 -8.78
CA CYS A 17 -23.67 -26.44 -7.33
C CYS A 17 -24.53 -27.64 -6.93
N LYS A 18 -25.60 -27.92 -7.70
CA LYS A 18 -26.46 -29.09 -7.49
C LYS A 18 -25.66 -30.40 -7.63
N LYS A 19 -24.71 -30.46 -8.57
CA LYS A 19 -23.77 -31.59 -8.74
C LYS A 19 -22.86 -31.87 -7.52
N VAL A 20 -22.61 -30.87 -6.65
CA VAL A 20 -21.75 -31.01 -5.45
C VAL A 20 -22.52 -30.92 -4.13
N SER A 21 -23.85 -30.75 -4.19
CA SER A 21 -24.76 -30.55 -3.05
C SER A 21 -24.97 -31.77 -2.15
N ASN A 22 -24.51 -32.96 -2.57
CA ASN A 22 -24.57 -34.19 -1.77
C ASN A 22 -23.57 -34.23 -0.59
N SER A 23 -22.69 -33.23 -0.47
CA SER A 23 -21.85 -33.06 0.71
C SER A 23 -22.66 -32.37 1.80
N ARG A 24 -22.68 -32.91 3.03
CA ARG A 24 -23.46 -32.44 4.20
C ARG A 24 -23.20 -30.98 4.65
N ALA A 25 -22.52 -30.17 3.85
CA ALA A 25 -22.36 -28.74 4.08
C ALA A 25 -23.63 -28.03 3.59
N GLY A 26 -24.32 -27.36 4.52
CA GLY A 26 -25.65 -26.77 4.30
C GLY A 26 -25.75 -25.78 3.13
N ARG A 27 -26.98 -25.32 2.88
CA ARG A 27 -27.40 -24.37 1.83
C ARG A 27 -26.62 -23.05 1.88
N PHE A 28 -25.37 -23.04 1.45
CA PHE A 28 -24.66 -21.82 1.14
C PHE A 28 -25.19 -21.29 -0.20
N PRO A 29 -25.42 -19.97 -0.33
CA PRO A 29 -25.67 -19.40 -1.65
C PRO A 29 -24.51 -19.74 -2.58
N CYS A 30 -24.78 -19.78 -3.89
CA CYS A 30 -23.75 -20.03 -4.92
C CYS A 30 -22.72 -18.89 -4.92
N LEU A 31 -21.76 -18.95 -4.00
CA LEU A 31 -20.71 -17.97 -3.84
C LEU A 31 -19.45 -18.48 -4.52
N ARG A 32 -18.95 -17.72 -5.48
CA ARG A 32 -17.74 -18.05 -6.22
C ARG A 32 -16.73 -16.92 -6.14
N TYR A 33 -16.11 -16.79 -4.97
CA TYR A 33 -15.00 -15.88 -4.79
C TYR A 33 -13.73 -16.51 -5.35
N LYS A 34 -13.02 -15.77 -6.22
CA LYS A 34 -11.66 -16.15 -6.60
C LYS A 34 -10.68 -15.41 -5.72
N ILE A 35 -9.62 -16.09 -5.32
CA ILE A 35 -8.50 -15.48 -4.59
C ILE A 35 -7.93 -14.29 -5.39
N THR A 36 -7.92 -14.37 -6.72
CA THR A 36 -7.50 -13.29 -7.62
C THR A 36 -8.33 -12.00 -7.52
N ASP A 37 -9.56 -12.08 -7.00
CA ASP A 37 -10.47 -10.94 -6.90
C ASP A 37 -10.26 -10.16 -5.59
N ILE A 38 -9.41 -10.67 -4.68
CA ILE A 38 -9.13 -10.05 -3.38
C ILE A 38 -8.42 -8.70 -3.58
N ARG A 39 -8.99 -7.66 -2.96
CA ARG A 39 -8.35 -6.35 -2.83
C ARG A 39 -7.43 -6.38 -1.62
N LEU A 40 -6.13 -6.17 -1.85
CA LEU A 40 -5.10 -6.21 -0.81
C LEU A 40 -4.56 -4.82 -0.44
N PHE A 41 -4.96 -3.77 -1.15
CA PHE A 41 -4.51 -2.40 -0.94
C PHE A 41 -5.55 -1.39 -1.45
N LYS A 42 -5.37 -0.12 -1.09
CA LYS A 42 -6.27 0.95 -1.52
C LYS A 42 -6.11 1.26 -3.01
N PRO A 43 -7.21 1.45 -3.76
CA PRO A 43 -7.11 1.70 -5.20
C PRO A 43 -6.52 3.07 -5.55
N GLY A 44 -6.41 3.99 -4.58
CA GLY A 44 -5.91 5.34 -4.79
C GLY A 44 -6.34 6.30 -3.68
N GLN A 45 -6.32 7.59 -3.99
CA GLN A 45 -6.74 8.65 -3.08
C GLN A 45 -8.25 8.62 -2.83
N VAL A 46 -8.67 9.09 -1.66
CA VAL A 46 -10.10 9.14 -1.31
C VAL A 46 -10.79 10.19 -2.17
N PRO A 47 -11.90 9.84 -2.87
CA PRO A 47 -12.64 10.81 -3.68
C PRO A 47 -13.03 12.07 -2.90
N GLY A 48 -12.77 13.25 -3.49
CA GLY A 48 -12.96 14.56 -2.85
C GLY A 48 -11.81 14.99 -1.93
N TYR A 49 -10.85 14.10 -1.64
CA TYR A 49 -9.67 14.37 -0.81
C TYR A 49 -8.37 14.27 -1.60
N GLU A 50 -8.43 14.24 -2.93
CA GLU A 50 -7.28 14.11 -3.82
C GLU A 50 -6.29 15.25 -3.61
N TRP A 51 -4.98 14.98 -3.75
CA TRP A 51 -3.94 16.01 -3.68
C TRP A 51 -3.79 16.77 -5.00
N THR A 52 -4.14 16.13 -6.11
CA THR A 52 -4.15 16.73 -7.45
C THR A 52 -5.15 16.01 -8.34
N ARG A 53 -5.64 16.71 -9.36
CA ARG A 53 -6.48 16.15 -10.43
C ARG A 53 -5.72 15.99 -11.76
N ARG A 54 -4.38 16.12 -11.74
CA ARG A 54 -3.51 15.94 -12.91
C ARG A 54 -3.61 14.55 -13.52
N TRP A 55 -3.74 13.53 -12.67
CA TRP A 55 -3.68 12.13 -13.08
C TRP A 55 -5.00 11.45 -12.75
N THR A 56 -5.76 11.13 -13.80
CA THR A 56 -6.97 10.28 -13.72
C THR A 56 -6.66 8.94 -14.37
N ASN A 57 -7.05 7.84 -13.73
CA ASN A 57 -6.98 6.48 -14.29
C ASN A 57 -5.55 5.98 -14.66
N ASN A 58 -4.60 6.07 -13.73
CA ASN A 58 -3.24 5.49 -13.86
C ASN A 58 -2.35 6.12 -14.95
N ILE A 59 -2.77 7.22 -15.58
CA ILE A 59 -1.93 7.97 -16.51
C ILE A 59 -1.01 8.85 -15.68
N SER A 60 0.30 8.63 -15.78
CA SER A 60 1.33 9.37 -15.03
C SER A 60 2.13 10.28 -15.95
N ASP A 61 1.43 11.16 -16.68
CA ASP A 61 2.11 12.09 -17.58
C ASP A 61 3.09 12.96 -16.76
N PRO A 62 4.34 13.12 -17.23
CA PRO A 62 5.31 13.98 -16.60
C PRO A 62 4.75 15.40 -16.44
N ILE A 63 5.18 16.08 -15.37
CA ILE A 63 4.92 17.50 -15.23
C ILE A 63 5.63 18.24 -16.37
N GLN A 64 4.86 19.01 -17.16
CA GLN A 64 5.38 19.75 -18.32
C GLN A 64 5.80 21.18 -17.97
N SER A 65 5.11 21.81 -17.00
CA SER A 65 5.29 23.22 -16.67
C SER A 65 6.11 23.40 -15.38
N TRP A 66 7.41 23.62 -15.52
CA TRP A 66 8.33 23.87 -14.42
C TRP A 66 8.51 25.38 -14.18
N ALA A 67 8.58 25.78 -12.91
CA ALA A 67 8.65 27.19 -12.52
C ALA A 67 10.08 27.75 -12.54
N THR A 68 11.09 26.89 -12.67
CA THR A 68 12.51 27.26 -12.67
C THR A 68 13.25 26.45 -13.73
N THR A 69 14.33 27.01 -14.26
CA THR A 69 15.35 26.27 -15.03
C THR A 69 16.49 25.75 -14.15
N GLU A 70 16.40 25.97 -12.83
CA GLU A 70 17.36 25.47 -11.85
C GLU A 70 17.43 23.95 -11.84
N GLU A 71 18.58 23.41 -11.42
CA GLU A 71 18.75 21.97 -11.29
C GLU A 71 17.77 21.36 -10.26
N PRO A 72 17.27 20.13 -10.51
CA PRO A 72 16.46 19.40 -9.55
C PRO A 72 17.16 19.22 -8.20
N ARG A 73 16.43 19.49 -7.12
CA ARG A 73 16.91 19.30 -5.75
C ARG A 73 16.74 17.85 -5.33
N THR A 74 17.70 17.33 -4.58
CA THR A 74 17.59 15.99 -3.99
C THR A 74 17.02 16.09 -2.58
N ILE A 75 15.98 15.32 -2.30
CA ILE A 75 15.40 15.16 -0.96
C ILE A 75 15.42 13.70 -0.54
N TYR A 76 15.34 13.48 0.78
CA TYR A 76 15.26 12.16 1.38
C TYR A 76 13.94 12.00 2.11
N LEU A 77 13.31 10.84 1.95
CA LEU A 77 11.99 10.58 2.49
C LEU A 77 12.05 9.42 3.50
N SER A 78 11.28 9.54 4.58
CA SER A 78 11.17 8.50 5.60
C SER A 78 9.75 8.36 6.14
N GLU A 79 9.32 7.11 6.30
CA GLU A 79 8.12 6.68 7.02
C GLU A 79 8.41 6.35 8.49
N GLY A 80 9.67 6.49 8.92
CA GLY A 80 10.15 6.14 10.25
C GLY A 80 10.24 4.64 10.52
N LEU A 81 10.23 3.79 9.48
CA LEU A 81 10.29 2.33 9.61
C LEU A 81 11.72 1.78 9.75
N SER A 82 12.69 2.40 9.09
CA SER A 82 14.11 2.06 9.17
C SER A 82 14.96 3.34 9.25
N ASN A 83 16.28 3.18 9.35
CA ASN A 83 17.23 4.28 9.18
C ASN A 83 17.58 4.51 7.70
N LYS A 84 16.86 3.86 6.79
CA LYS A 84 17.02 4.01 5.34
C LYS A 84 15.99 5.00 4.83
N PHE A 85 16.31 5.62 3.70
CA PHE A 85 15.51 6.70 3.13
C PHE A 85 15.28 6.42 1.64
N VAL A 86 14.20 6.97 1.10
CA VAL A 86 13.97 6.99 -0.35
C VAL A 86 14.53 8.30 -0.88
N LYS A 87 15.49 8.23 -1.81
CA LYS A 87 16.06 9.41 -2.46
C LYS A 87 15.17 9.82 -3.62
N VAL A 88 14.83 11.12 -3.70
CA VAL A 88 13.99 11.65 -4.78
C VAL A 88 14.53 12.97 -5.29
N LYS A 89 14.58 13.14 -6.61
CA LYS A 89 14.85 14.43 -7.26
C LYS A 89 13.54 15.17 -7.53
N VAL A 90 13.46 16.41 -7.07
CA VAL A 90 12.26 17.25 -7.15
C VAL A 90 12.58 18.62 -7.72
N GLN A 91 11.60 19.21 -8.41
CA GLN A 91 11.68 20.54 -8.96
C GLN A 91 10.37 21.29 -8.73
N ARG A 92 10.45 22.63 -8.70
CA ARG A 92 9.28 23.47 -8.48
C ARG A 92 8.47 23.54 -9.78
N PHE A 93 7.19 23.24 -9.72
CA PHE A 93 6.29 23.29 -10.86
C PHE A 93 5.37 24.51 -10.82
N ILE A 94 4.76 24.85 -11.95
CA ILE A 94 3.71 25.87 -12.05
C ILE A 94 2.38 25.22 -11.69
N PRO A 95 1.73 25.60 -10.56
CA PRO A 95 0.46 25.02 -10.16
C PRO A 95 -0.65 25.24 -11.18
N GLN A 96 -1.56 24.27 -11.29
CA GLN A 96 -2.76 24.39 -12.10
C GLN A 96 -4.03 24.14 -11.27
N ALA A 97 -5.19 24.43 -11.85
CA ALA A 97 -6.46 24.16 -11.20
C ALA A 97 -6.58 22.69 -10.79
N GLY A 98 -6.92 22.45 -9.52
CA GLY A 98 -7.04 21.11 -8.95
C GLY A 98 -5.81 20.62 -8.17
N ASP A 99 -4.68 21.33 -8.22
CA ASP A 99 -3.54 21.05 -7.33
C ASP A 99 -3.77 21.62 -5.93
N LYS A 100 -3.61 20.78 -4.90
CA LYS A 100 -3.57 21.27 -3.53
C LYS A 100 -2.19 21.88 -3.24
N LEU A 101 -2.21 23.09 -2.71
CA LEU A 101 -1.02 23.82 -2.26
C LEU A 101 -1.00 24.03 -0.75
N GLU A 102 -1.86 23.33 -0.04
CA GLU A 102 -1.97 23.39 1.41
C GLU A 102 -2.12 22.00 2.03
N ARG A 103 -1.63 21.86 3.26
CA ARG A 103 -1.95 20.74 4.14
C ARG A 103 -2.98 21.20 5.15
N THR A 104 -3.99 20.38 5.39
CA THR A 104 -5.08 20.69 6.31
C THR A 104 -5.24 19.59 7.36
N TRP A 105 -5.65 19.96 8.56
CA TRP A 105 -6.00 19.04 9.64
C TRP A 105 -7.10 19.64 10.51
N ASP A 106 -7.84 18.79 11.23
CA ASP A 106 -8.78 19.23 12.25
C ASP A 106 -8.08 19.23 13.62
N TYR A 107 -8.32 20.26 14.41
CA TYR A 107 -7.96 20.30 15.82
C TYR A 107 -9.13 20.84 16.63
N LYS A 108 -9.73 19.97 17.45
CA LYS A 108 -10.90 20.30 18.30
C LYS A 108 -12.07 20.92 17.51
N GLY A 109 -12.35 20.40 16.31
CA GLY A 109 -13.42 20.89 15.44
C GLY A 109 -13.07 22.16 14.64
N VAL A 110 -11.84 22.66 14.76
CA VAL A 110 -11.34 23.79 13.98
C VAL A 110 -10.41 23.28 12.89
N LYS A 111 -10.75 23.58 11.64
CA LYS A 111 -9.91 23.28 10.48
C LYS A 111 -8.70 24.22 10.45
N LYS A 112 -7.51 23.65 10.51
CA LYS A 112 -6.21 24.31 10.38
C LYS A 112 -5.64 24.05 8.99
N SER A 113 -4.81 24.97 8.48
CA SER A 113 -4.09 24.78 7.23
C SER A 113 -2.73 25.47 7.21
N VAL A 114 -1.83 24.97 6.36
CA VAL A 114 -0.54 25.60 6.06
C VAL A 114 -0.20 25.47 4.59
N LYS A 115 0.38 26.52 4.00
CA LYS A 115 0.83 26.53 2.61
C LYS A 115 2.08 25.68 2.44
N ILE A 116 2.11 24.85 1.40
CA ILE A 116 3.23 23.98 1.04
C ILE A 116 3.75 24.36 -0.35
N PRO A 117 5.07 24.46 -0.56
CA PRO A 117 5.61 24.82 -1.86
C PRO A 117 5.29 23.76 -2.94
N PRO A 118 5.05 24.19 -4.20
CA PRO A 118 4.67 23.32 -5.30
C PRO A 118 5.88 22.60 -5.88
N TYR A 119 6.34 21.53 -5.23
CA TYR A 119 7.35 20.64 -5.76
C TYR A 119 6.75 19.32 -6.25
N ALA A 120 7.32 18.83 -7.33
CA ALA A 120 6.99 17.54 -7.93
C ALA A 120 8.27 16.79 -8.30
N MET A 121 8.16 15.48 -8.38
CA MET A 121 9.22 14.58 -8.79
C MET A 121 9.52 14.72 -10.28
N VAL A 122 10.81 14.72 -10.62
CA VAL A 122 11.29 14.90 -12.00
C VAL A 122 11.36 13.56 -12.75
N ASN A 123 11.73 12.47 -12.07
CA ASN A 123 11.89 11.15 -12.68
C ASN A 123 11.18 10.06 -11.86
N LEU A 124 10.05 9.58 -12.39
CA LEU A 124 9.23 8.52 -11.77
C LEU A 124 9.95 7.16 -11.75
N GLU A 125 10.71 6.83 -12.80
CA GLU A 125 11.41 5.53 -12.88
C GLU A 125 12.61 5.46 -11.94
N GLU A 126 13.36 6.55 -11.77
CA GLU A 126 14.44 6.65 -10.77
C GLU A 126 13.86 6.45 -9.35
N ALA A 127 12.78 7.15 -9.02
CA ALA A 127 12.14 7.01 -7.71
C ALA A 127 11.52 5.62 -7.49
N LYS A 128 10.97 4.99 -8.53
CA LYS A 128 10.46 3.62 -8.45
C LYS A 128 11.58 2.62 -8.14
N LYS A 129 12.77 2.79 -8.72
CA LYS A 129 13.94 1.98 -8.38
C LYS A 129 14.33 2.18 -6.90
N GLU A 130 14.43 3.44 -6.47
CA GLU A 130 14.73 3.79 -5.07
C GLU A 130 13.70 3.19 -4.09
N TYR A 131 12.42 3.14 -4.48
CA TYR A 131 11.39 2.47 -3.68
C TYR A 131 11.58 0.95 -3.58
N LEU A 132 11.84 0.28 -4.70
CA LEU A 132 12.06 -1.18 -4.68
C LEU A 132 13.25 -1.53 -3.80
N ASP A 133 14.36 -0.80 -3.97
CA ASP A 133 15.54 -0.95 -3.13
C ASP A 133 15.20 -0.68 -1.66
N HIS A 134 14.47 0.40 -1.35
CA HIS A 134 14.06 0.73 0.01
C HIS A 134 13.15 -0.35 0.65
N ILE A 135 12.20 -0.89 -0.10
CA ILE A 135 11.26 -1.93 0.35
C ILE A 135 12.02 -3.18 0.76
N GLU A 136 12.93 -3.66 -0.09
CA GLU A 136 13.74 -4.84 0.19
C GLU A 136 14.62 -4.63 1.42
N ASN A 137 15.24 -3.46 1.48
CA ASN A 137 16.25 -3.14 2.46
C ASN A 137 15.71 -2.79 3.85
N SER A 138 14.44 -2.41 3.97
CA SER A 138 13.82 -1.96 5.22
C SER A 138 12.90 -3.03 5.87
N MET A 139 12.77 -4.20 5.24
CA MET A 139 11.81 -5.24 5.63
C MET A 139 11.96 -5.69 7.10
N GLN A 140 13.19 -6.02 7.51
CA GLN A 140 13.44 -6.59 8.84
C GLN A 140 13.29 -5.53 9.94
N ASP A 141 13.75 -4.30 9.69
CA ASP A 141 13.53 -3.17 10.60
C ASP A 141 12.03 -2.91 10.79
N ALA A 142 11.26 -3.00 9.72
CA ALA A 142 9.81 -2.83 9.77
C ALA A 142 9.14 -3.89 10.67
N PHE A 143 9.66 -5.12 10.76
CA PHE A 143 9.11 -6.13 11.68
C PHE A 143 9.15 -5.66 13.13
N THR A 144 10.29 -5.11 13.56
CA THR A 144 10.48 -4.65 14.95
C THR A 144 9.55 -3.50 15.32
N LYS A 145 9.21 -2.64 14.36
CA LYS A 145 8.34 -1.48 14.58
C LYS A 145 6.86 -1.75 14.36
N LEU A 146 6.49 -2.79 13.62
CA LEU A 146 5.12 -3.03 13.17
C LEU A 146 4.45 -4.26 13.76
N LEU A 147 5.21 -5.25 14.23
CA LEU A 147 4.66 -6.55 14.61
C LEU A 147 4.61 -6.76 16.13
N GLY A 148 4.92 -5.72 16.90
CA GLY A 148 4.96 -5.77 18.36
C GLY A 148 6.23 -6.45 18.88
N PRO A 149 6.20 -6.99 20.11
CA PRO A 149 7.38 -7.55 20.76
C PRO A 149 7.92 -8.78 20.03
N PRO A 150 9.24 -9.05 20.06
CA PRO A 150 9.85 -10.20 19.38
C PRO A 150 9.26 -11.57 19.76
N GLU A 151 8.77 -11.70 20.99
CA GLU A 151 8.14 -12.93 21.49
C GLU A 151 6.67 -13.08 21.06
N GLY A 152 6.07 -12.04 20.50
CA GLY A 152 4.70 -12.03 20.02
C GLY A 152 4.49 -12.95 18.83
N LEU A 153 3.27 -13.52 18.73
CA LEU A 153 2.89 -14.41 17.63
C LEU A 153 3.09 -13.75 16.25
N LEU A 154 2.70 -12.48 16.09
CA LEU A 154 2.84 -11.74 14.83
C LEU A 154 4.31 -11.67 14.40
N PHE A 155 5.19 -11.22 15.28
CA PHE A 155 6.62 -11.11 14.98
C PHE A 155 7.22 -12.47 14.62
N ARG A 156 6.96 -13.51 15.44
CA ARG A 156 7.46 -14.87 15.20
C ARG A 156 6.97 -15.46 13.87
N THR A 157 5.72 -15.21 13.49
CA THR A 157 5.15 -15.68 12.22
C THR A 157 5.81 -15.04 11.01
N TYR A 158 5.99 -13.71 11.02
CA TYR A 158 6.70 -13.02 9.93
C TYR A 158 8.18 -13.38 9.89
N LEU A 159 8.83 -13.50 11.05
CA LEU A 159 10.22 -13.95 11.13
C LEU A 159 10.37 -15.37 10.58
N ARG A 160 9.40 -16.27 10.83
CA ARG A 160 9.41 -17.62 10.25
C ARG A 160 9.31 -17.57 8.72
N ALA A 161 8.43 -16.74 8.17
CA ALA A 161 8.35 -16.54 6.72
C ALA A 161 9.67 -16.00 6.14
N TRP A 162 10.27 -15.00 6.80
CA TRP A 162 11.58 -14.46 6.41
C TRP A 162 12.70 -15.51 6.43
N LYS A 163 12.74 -16.36 7.47
CA LYS A 163 13.72 -17.45 7.56
C LYS A 163 13.56 -18.45 6.42
N ILE A 164 12.34 -18.85 6.07
CA ILE A 164 12.08 -19.74 4.93
C ILE A 164 12.51 -19.08 3.61
N PHE A 165 12.18 -17.78 3.43
CA PHE A 165 12.62 -17.02 2.25
C PHE A 165 14.15 -16.98 2.09
N LYS A 166 14.89 -16.91 3.19
CA LYS A 166 16.36 -16.87 3.20
C LYS A 166 17.04 -18.25 3.18
N ASP A 167 16.27 -19.32 3.37
CA ASP A 167 16.82 -20.68 3.42
C ASP A 167 17.10 -21.20 1.99
N PRO A 168 18.36 -21.50 1.64
CA PRO A 168 18.74 -21.96 0.30
C PRO A 168 18.12 -23.31 -0.09
N SER A 169 17.67 -24.10 0.88
CA SER A 169 17.00 -25.39 0.63
C SER A 169 15.52 -25.26 0.25
N THR A 170 14.93 -24.07 0.41
CA THR A 170 13.54 -23.81 0.08
C THR A 170 13.33 -23.84 -1.43
N THR A 171 12.25 -24.48 -1.88
CA THR A 171 11.94 -24.56 -3.31
C THR A 171 11.70 -23.17 -3.92
N PRO A 172 12.10 -22.93 -5.18
CA PRO A 172 11.94 -21.61 -5.82
C PRO A 172 10.50 -21.09 -5.80
N GLU A 173 9.51 -21.98 -5.99
CA GLU A 173 8.09 -21.63 -5.92
C GLU A 173 7.69 -21.06 -4.55
N CYS A 174 8.22 -21.62 -3.46
CA CYS A 174 7.94 -21.14 -2.10
C CYS A 174 8.66 -19.83 -1.79
N VAL A 175 9.95 -19.73 -2.19
CA VAL A 175 10.76 -18.51 -2.03
C VAL A 175 10.07 -17.34 -2.73
N GLU A 176 9.68 -17.53 -4.00
CA GLU A 176 9.00 -16.49 -4.78
C GLU A 176 7.68 -16.06 -4.14
N LEU A 177 6.85 -17.01 -3.69
CA LEU A 177 5.56 -16.68 -3.10
C LEU A 177 5.70 -15.86 -1.81
N ILE A 178 6.62 -16.27 -0.92
CA ILE A 178 6.90 -15.52 0.31
C ILE A 178 7.48 -14.15 -0.02
N HIS A 179 8.42 -14.08 -0.98
CA HIS A 179 9.05 -12.83 -1.36
C HIS A 179 8.02 -11.80 -1.85
N HIS A 180 7.15 -12.18 -2.80
CA HIS A 180 6.09 -11.30 -3.30
C HIS A 180 5.12 -10.89 -2.20
N THR A 181 4.82 -11.79 -1.25
CA THR A 181 3.96 -11.50 -0.11
C THR A 181 4.57 -10.41 0.78
N LEU A 182 5.86 -10.53 1.10
CA LEU A 182 6.57 -9.57 1.94
C LEU A 182 6.77 -8.22 1.25
N LEU A 183 7.19 -8.22 -0.02
CA LEU A 183 7.29 -7.00 -0.82
C LEU A 183 5.95 -6.27 -0.91
N LEU A 184 4.86 -7.00 -1.16
CA LEU A 184 3.53 -6.43 -1.20
C LEU A 184 3.16 -5.85 0.16
N TRP A 185 3.31 -6.62 1.24
CA TRP A 185 3.02 -6.15 2.60
C TRP A 185 3.75 -4.85 2.93
N MET A 186 5.06 -4.79 2.70
CA MET A 186 5.87 -3.61 3.00
C MET A 186 5.49 -2.43 2.12
N SER A 187 5.29 -2.63 0.81
CA SER A 187 4.86 -1.56 -0.10
C SER A 187 3.52 -0.92 0.32
N ILE A 188 2.59 -1.72 0.86
CA ILE A 188 1.30 -1.21 1.38
C ILE A 188 1.51 -0.43 2.68
N ARG A 189 2.49 -0.79 3.51
CA ARG A 189 2.83 0.01 4.71
C ARG A 189 3.30 1.41 4.34
N LEU A 190 4.00 1.56 3.23
CA LEU A 190 4.44 2.86 2.73
C LEU A 190 3.26 3.75 2.28
N THR A 191 2.16 3.19 1.76
CA THR A 191 0.95 3.97 1.38
C THR A 191 -0.07 4.14 2.51
N THR A 192 0.10 3.42 3.62
CA THR A 192 -0.78 3.50 4.81
C THR A 192 -0.11 4.20 5.99
N ARG A 193 1.04 4.84 5.75
CA ARG A 193 1.75 5.67 6.71
C ARG A 193 2.10 7.00 6.08
N SER A 194 2.30 8.00 6.93
CA SER A 194 2.78 9.30 6.47
C SER A 194 4.30 9.27 6.31
N SER A 195 4.78 9.60 5.12
CA SER A 195 6.19 9.89 4.87
C SER A 195 6.48 11.38 5.07
N PHE A 196 7.69 11.69 5.48
CA PHE A 196 8.17 13.04 5.73
C PHE A 196 9.50 13.27 5.03
N ILE A 197 9.77 14.52 4.68
CA ILE A 197 11.09 14.93 4.22
C ILE A 197 12.03 14.93 5.43
N VAL A 198 13.19 14.33 5.26
CA VAL A 198 14.27 14.24 6.24
C VAL A 198 15.59 14.69 5.59
N GLY A 199 16.58 15.02 6.42
CA GLY A 199 17.86 15.57 5.96
C GLY A 199 17.85 17.10 5.89
N GLU A 200 18.87 17.66 5.24
CA GLU A 200 19.13 19.11 5.24
C GLU A 200 18.23 19.91 4.27
N GLU A 201 17.92 19.35 3.10
CA GLU A 201 17.05 20.01 2.12
C GLU A 201 15.57 19.86 2.51
N THR A 202 14.96 20.97 2.90
CA THR A 202 13.57 21.06 3.40
C THR A 202 12.62 21.73 2.41
N LEU A 203 13.08 22.03 1.20
CA LEU A 203 12.36 22.78 0.17
C LEU A 203 11.93 24.18 0.65
N GLY A 204 12.73 24.77 1.56
CA GLY A 204 12.46 26.07 2.18
C GLY A 204 11.35 26.04 3.24
N MET A 205 10.87 24.86 3.65
CA MET A 205 9.90 24.72 4.73
C MET A 205 10.59 24.77 6.10
N LYS A 206 10.01 25.51 7.04
CA LYS A 206 10.49 25.56 8.42
C LYS A 206 10.15 24.25 9.15
N GLN A 207 10.98 23.86 10.12
CA GLN A 207 10.76 22.62 10.91
C GLN A 207 9.42 22.61 11.65
N ASN A 208 8.92 23.77 12.05
CA ASN A 208 7.65 23.97 12.73
C ASN A 208 6.48 24.32 11.78
N ILE A 209 6.59 24.01 10.48
CA ILE A 209 5.52 24.27 9.50
C ILE A 209 4.20 23.59 9.89
N LEU A 210 4.28 22.43 10.53
CA LEU A 210 3.18 21.83 11.25
C LEU A 210 3.23 22.31 12.70
N ASP A 211 2.25 23.09 13.12
CA ASP A 211 2.19 23.62 14.48
C ASP A 211 1.93 22.51 15.53
N GLU A 212 2.01 22.86 16.81
CA GLU A 212 1.85 21.93 17.94
C GLU A 212 0.46 21.26 17.99
N THR A 213 -0.52 21.78 17.25
CA THR A 213 -1.85 21.18 17.15
C THR A 213 -1.90 19.99 16.18
N ASN A 214 -0.85 19.81 15.37
CA ASN A 214 -0.71 18.68 14.47
C ASN A 214 0.02 17.51 15.15
N PRO A 215 -0.46 16.25 15.04
CA PRO A 215 0.23 15.08 15.60
C PRO A 215 1.62 14.82 15.01
N ASN A 216 1.97 15.49 13.90
CA ASN A 216 3.28 15.42 13.26
C ASN A 216 4.06 16.73 13.39
N HIS A 217 3.81 17.50 14.45
CA HIS A 217 4.62 18.66 14.80
C HIS A 217 6.13 18.34 14.74
N GLY A 218 6.92 19.29 14.25
CA GLY A 218 8.36 19.15 14.11
C GLY A 218 8.80 18.27 12.93
N LYS A 219 7.89 17.85 12.03
CA LYS A 219 8.21 17.12 10.80
C LYS A 219 7.92 17.96 9.55
N ILE A 220 8.69 17.74 8.49
CA ILE A 220 8.47 18.37 7.19
C ILE A 220 7.55 17.49 6.33
N PRO A 221 6.32 17.94 6.01
CA PRO A 221 5.41 17.16 5.19
C PRO A 221 5.85 17.16 3.72
N LEU A 222 5.45 16.14 2.98
CA LEU A 222 5.58 16.13 1.53
C LEU A 222 4.70 17.24 0.88
N PRO A 223 5.17 17.89 -0.18
CA PRO A 223 4.32 18.56 -1.17
C PRO A 223 3.15 17.67 -1.62
N PRO A 224 1.91 18.20 -1.72
CA PRO A 224 0.76 17.37 -2.07
C PRO A 224 0.90 16.64 -3.42
N VAL A 225 1.36 17.32 -4.46
CA VAL A 225 1.57 16.73 -5.79
C VAL A 225 2.65 15.66 -5.76
N LEU A 226 3.77 15.91 -5.07
CA LEU A 226 4.80 14.89 -4.83
C LEU A 226 4.21 13.64 -4.13
N GLY A 227 3.40 13.84 -3.08
CA GLY A 227 2.73 12.76 -2.38
C GLY A 227 1.82 11.93 -3.30
N ALA A 228 1.10 12.58 -4.23
CA ALA A 228 0.31 11.87 -5.24
C ALA A 228 1.19 11.06 -6.23
N GLN A 229 2.34 11.58 -6.65
CA GLN A 229 3.28 10.81 -7.50
C GLN A 229 3.84 9.59 -6.77
N MET A 230 4.13 9.73 -5.47
CA MET A 230 4.57 8.60 -4.64
C MET A 230 3.48 7.53 -4.51
N ASP A 231 2.24 7.92 -4.23
CA ASP A 231 1.09 7.02 -4.22
C ASP A 231 0.94 6.31 -5.57
N LEU A 232 1.10 7.05 -6.67
CA LEU A 232 1.01 6.50 -8.02
C LEU A 232 2.07 5.42 -8.27
N ILE A 233 3.34 5.68 -7.92
CA ILE A 233 4.43 4.68 -8.03
C ILE A 233 4.09 3.43 -7.20
N LEU A 234 3.79 3.62 -5.92
CA LEU A 234 3.57 2.50 -5.00
C LEU A 234 2.33 1.68 -5.39
N ILE A 235 1.20 2.32 -5.68
CA ILE A 235 -0.07 1.64 -5.95
C ILE A 235 -0.09 1.03 -7.36
N HIS A 236 0.23 1.83 -8.38
CA HIS A 236 0.02 1.43 -9.77
C HIS A 236 1.21 0.68 -10.36
N HIS A 237 2.46 1.10 -10.07
CA HIS A 237 3.64 0.46 -10.65
C HIS A 237 4.17 -0.72 -9.83
N ILE A 238 3.95 -0.74 -8.51
CA ILE A 238 4.49 -1.77 -7.61
C ILE A 238 3.38 -2.71 -7.11
N GLN A 239 2.44 -2.22 -6.30
CA GLN A 239 1.43 -3.04 -5.61
C GLN A 239 0.51 -3.77 -6.59
N THR A 240 0.09 -3.12 -7.68
CA THR A 240 -0.79 -3.76 -8.69
C THR A 240 -0.13 -4.97 -9.33
N LYS A 241 1.15 -4.86 -9.71
CA LYS A 241 1.93 -5.97 -10.27
C LYS A 241 2.11 -7.09 -9.24
N LEU A 242 2.61 -6.75 -8.06
CA LEU A 242 2.86 -7.70 -6.97
C LEU A 242 1.60 -8.46 -6.56
N ARG A 243 0.45 -7.77 -6.45
CA ARG A 243 -0.83 -8.41 -6.13
C ARG A 243 -1.21 -9.46 -7.16
N ARG A 244 -1.13 -9.12 -8.45
CA ARG A 244 -1.51 -10.05 -9.53
C ARG A 244 -0.64 -11.30 -9.49
N GLU A 245 0.68 -11.12 -9.39
CA GLU A 245 1.65 -12.22 -9.36
C GLU A 245 1.51 -13.08 -8.10
N LEU A 246 1.32 -12.45 -6.94
CA LEU A 246 1.09 -13.13 -5.67
C LEU A 246 -0.16 -14.00 -5.70
N LEU A 247 -1.31 -13.45 -6.10
CA LEU A 247 -2.59 -14.16 -6.04
C LEU A 247 -2.65 -15.32 -7.04
N ASP A 248 -2.03 -15.17 -8.22
CA ASP A 248 -1.88 -16.26 -9.19
C ASP A 248 -1.02 -17.40 -8.62
N LYS A 249 0.14 -17.08 -8.04
CA LYS A 249 1.03 -18.07 -7.42
C LYS A 249 0.37 -18.75 -6.22
N LEU A 250 -0.30 -18.01 -5.35
CA LEU A 250 -1.02 -18.54 -4.19
C LEU A 250 -2.12 -19.52 -4.63
N GLN A 251 -2.93 -19.14 -5.63
CA GLN A 251 -3.99 -20.00 -6.16
C GLN A 251 -3.42 -21.31 -6.76
N LYS A 252 -2.33 -21.22 -7.51
CA LYS A 252 -1.63 -22.39 -8.07
C LYS A 252 -1.11 -23.32 -6.97
N MET A 253 -0.47 -22.78 -5.94
CA MET A 253 0.05 -23.55 -4.81
C MET A 253 -1.07 -24.25 -4.04
N MET A 254 -2.16 -23.55 -3.72
CA MET A 254 -3.32 -24.12 -3.03
C MET A 254 -3.99 -25.23 -3.85
N SER A 255 -4.05 -25.07 -5.18
CA SER A 255 -4.67 -26.03 -6.09
C SER A 255 -3.86 -27.33 -6.22
N LYS A 256 -2.54 -27.28 -6.02
CA LYS A 256 -1.68 -28.47 -5.97
C LYS A 256 -1.91 -29.33 -4.72
N ASN A 257 -2.47 -28.76 -3.65
CA ASN A 257 -2.79 -29.43 -2.38
C ASN A 257 -1.67 -30.33 -1.83
N LYS A 258 -0.42 -29.87 -1.90
CA LYS A 258 0.75 -30.62 -1.42
C LYS A 258 0.99 -30.34 0.06
N GLN A 259 1.18 -31.40 0.85
CA GLN A 259 1.50 -31.29 2.28
C GLN A 259 2.82 -30.53 2.51
N SER A 260 3.81 -30.71 1.62
CA SER A 260 5.10 -30.02 1.71
C SER A 260 5.02 -28.50 1.58
N THR A 261 3.97 -27.96 0.94
CA THR A 261 3.75 -26.51 0.79
C THR A 261 2.78 -25.92 1.80
N TRP A 262 2.26 -26.75 2.73
CA TRP A 262 1.23 -26.34 3.68
C TRP A 262 1.67 -25.16 4.55
N LEU A 263 2.87 -25.24 5.13
CA LEU A 263 3.38 -24.19 6.02
C LEU A 263 3.52 -22.85 5.29
N VAL A 264 4.06 -22.87 4.07
CA VAL A 264 4.22 -21.66 3.24
C VAL A 264 2.85 -21.06 2.91
N THR A 265 1.90 -21.90 2.50
CA THR A 265 0.51 -21.48 2.25
C THR A 265 -0.10 -20.81 3.48
N TYR A 266 0.04 -21.43 4.65
CA TYR A 266 -0.45 -20.90 5.92
C TYR A 266 0.17 -19.51 6.23
N LEU A 267 1.49 -19.38 6.15
CA LEU A 267 2.20 -18.14 6.46
C LEU A 267 1.77 -17.00 5.54
N VAL A 268 1.64 -17.28 4.23
CA VAL A 268 1.20 -16.29 3.24
C VAL A 268 -0.22 -15.83 3.54
N ILE A 269 -1.15 -16.76 3.77
CA ILE A 269 -2.54 -16.42 4.11
C ILE A 269 -2.59 -15.59 5.41
N PHE A 270 -1.83 -16.00 6.43
CA PHE A 270 -1.75 -15.26 7.70
C PHE A 270 -1.30 -13.81 7.49
N ILE A 271 -0.21 -13.60 6.75
CA ILE A 271 0.33 -12.27 6.44
C ILE A 271 -0.70 -11.43 5.69
N LEU A 272 -1.43 -12.02 4.74
CA LEU A 272 -2.47 -11.33 3.98
C LEU A 272 -3.69 -10.94 4.82
N LEU A 273 -4.14 -11.83 5.72
CA LEU A 273 -5.22 -11.52 6.65
C LEU A 273 -4.82 -10.42 7.63
N HIS A 274 -3.60 -10.49 8.17
CA HIS A 274 -3.05 -9.43 9.02
C HIS A 274 -2.92 -8.11 8.25
N ASN A 275 -2.49 -8.14 6.98
CA ASN A 275 -2.47 -6.97 6.11
C ASN A 275 -3.85 -6.32 5.98
N THR A 276 -4.89 -7.11 5.75
CA THR A 276 -6.28 -6.61 5.68
C THR A 276 -6.68 -5.94 6.98
N ALA A 277 -6.41 -6.56 8.13
CA ALA A 277 -6.72 -5.96 9.44
C ALA A 277 -6.05 -4.59 9.63
N LEU A 278 -4.77 -4.46 9.24
CA LEU A 278 -4.04 -3.19 9.33
C LEU A 278 -4.59 -2.11 8.41
N ILE A 279 -5.01 -2.45 7.18
CA ILE A 279 -5.64 -1.50 6.26
C ILE A 279 -6.98 -1.03 6.80
N THR A 280 -7.81 -1.95 7.31
CA THR A 280 -9.10 -1.59 7.92
C THR A 280 -8.92 -0.64 9.10
N ALA A 281 -7.94 -0.91 9.97
CA ALA A 281 -7.62 -0.03 11.10
C ALA A 281 -7.14 1.37 10.63
N HIS A 282 -6.29 1.41 9.61
CA HIS A 282 -5.85 2.67 8.99
C HIS A 282 -7.03 3.47 8.44
N ASP A 283 -7.99 2.83 7.80
CA ASP A 283 -9.13 3.50 7.15
C ASP A 283 -10.11 4.08 8.17
N ALA A 284 -10.36 3.35 9.25
CA ALA A 284 -11.09 3.88 10.39
C ALA A 284 -10.38 5.10 11.00
N GLY A 285 -9.05 5.04 11.13
CA GLY A 285 -8.24 6.16 11.62
C GLY A 285 -8.28 7.39 10.71
N TYR A 286 -8.17 7.18 9.39
CA TYR A 286 -8.24 8.26 8.39
C TYR A 286 -9.62 8.92 8.37
N ALA A 287 -10.69 8.13 8.40
CA ALA A 287 -12.06 8.63 8.47
C ALA A 287 -12.26 9.52 9.72
N LYS A 288 -11.78 9.06 10.89
CA LYS A 288 -11.82 9.84 12.13
C LYS A 288 -11.02 11.14 12.04
N LYS A 289 -9.79 11.10 11.50
CA LYS A 289 -8.93 12.29 11.32
C LYS A 289 -9.58 13.37 10.45
N HIS A 290 -10.37 12.97 9.47
CA HIS A 290 -11.02 13.88 8.52
C HIS A 290 -12.50 14.13 8.84
N GLY A 291 -12.99 13.71 10.01
CA GLY A 291 -14.38 13.94 10.44
C GLY A 291 -15.41 13.31 9.51
N MET A 292 -15.06 12.23 8.81
CA MET A 292 -15.97 11.55 7.90
C MET A 292 -17.08 10.87 8.70
N LYS A 293 -18.34 11.07 8.31
CA LYS A 293 -19.49 10.43 8.96
C LYS A 293 -19.36 8.91 8.84
N VAL A 294 -19.28 8.23 9.97
CA VAL A 294 -19.45 6.77 10.05
C VAL A 294 -20.93 6.51 9.76
N ARG A 295 -21.22 5.77 8.68
CA ARG A 295 -22.57 5.30 8.37
C ARG A 295 -22.84 4.02 9.15
#